data_AF-A0A955XG89-F1
#
_entry.id   AF-A0A955XG89-F1
#
_cell.length_a   1.000
_cell.length_b   1.000
_cell.length_c   1.000
_cell.angle_alpha   90.00
_cell.angle_beta   90.00
_cell.angle_gamma   90.00
#
_symmetry.space_group_name_H-M   'P 1'
#
loop_
_entity.id
_entity.type
_entity.pdbx_description
1 polymer ?
#
loop_
_entity_poly.entity_id
_entity_poly.type
_entity_poly.pdbx_seq_one_letter_code
_entity_poly.pdbx_strand_id
1 'polypeptide(L)'
;AFDYEACKHEYWNPEEFSLLWGTPVWDQASAAQRVVLNQLYWVAYYSQIISAEIATIYFNQTSAAGLFAQDDFRQVCDMLDLETSQERAHISAFRTVSDQVEDALFGERVFSYPMRGPFDETMIFQDTDWFRRRWKKLQLMAFGLLSAGNTFLACQYFTVRGLRTLNGKMVQQRLSAFYRKLPDPAAAPLPAAISHFHFMDESFHFNSSTIVGHEVVRCLPPPTRFEAFVANLGLRGCQVDHSHFSVAVHGIFWYDPALLGKIHRVLTSPAFGMGPQEATAMLRACFCEESEGLHAARARHLEARESYRAYLEKVDYAWAVNRDMALMTRAGVPEYLAANRRALDRLAGSA
;
A
#
# COMPACT_ATOMS: atom_id res chain seq x y z
N ALA A 1 18.78 -9.22 -15.33
CA ALA A 1 18.42 -7.80 -15.15
C ALA A 1 17.05 -7.58 -15.77
N PHE A 2 16.26 -6.62 -15.28
CA PHE A 2 14.99 -6.25 -15.91
C PHE A 2 15.24 -5.49 -17.23
N ASP A 3 14.45 -5.82 -18.25
CA ASP A 3 14.43 -5.16 -19.56
C ASP A 3 12.96 -4.87 -19.93
N TYR A 4 12.59 -3.59 -19.94
CA TYR A 4 11.22 -3.17 -20.25
C TYR A 4 10.80 -3.56 -21.67
N GLU A 5 11.71 -3.45 -22.64
CA GLU A 5 11.42 -3.68 -24.05
C GLU A 5 11.00 -5.13 -24.32
N ALA A 6 11.59 -6.08 -23.58
CA ALA A 6 11.28 -7.50 -23.69
C ALA A 6 9.86 -7.86 -23.20
N CYS A 7 9.24 -7.06 -22.34
CA CYS A 7 7.93 -7.38 -21.74
C CYS A 7 6.85 -6.30 -21.91
N LYS A 8 7.11 -5.26 -22.72
CA LYS A 8 6.20 -4.09 -22.86
C LYS A 8 4.88 -4.40 -23.56
N HIS A 9 4.76 -5.53 -24.26
CA HIS A 9 3.59 -5.90 -25.05
C HIS A 9 2.63 -6.87 -24.35
N GLU A 10 2.91 -7.20 -23.09
CA GLU A 10 2.16 -8.22 -22.34
C GLU A 10 1.65 -7.66 -21.02
N TYR A 11 0.58 -8.27 -20.50
CA TYR A 11 0.11 -8.02 -19.16
C TYR A 11 1.04 -8.66 -18.12
N TRP A 12 1.25 -7.93 -17.03
CA TRP A 12 2.03 -8.41 -15.88
C TRP A 12 1.12 -8.87 -14.73
N ASN A 13 -0.14 -8.47 -14.78
CA ASN A 13 -1.16 -8.75 -13.77
C ASN A 13 -2.47 -9.14 -14.46
N PRO A 14 -3.43 -9.77 -13.76
CA PRO A 14 -4.80 -9.87 -14.23
C PRO A 14 -5.37 -8.52 -14.64
N GLU A 15 -6.30 -8.50 -15.60
CA GLU A 15 -6.90 -7.23 -16.10
C GLU A 15 -7.53 -6.39 -14.99
N GLU A 16 -8.21 -7.02 -14.01
CA GLU A 16 -8.80 -6.36 -12.85
C GLU A 16 -7.79 -5.55 -12.01
N PHE A 17 -6.49 -5.86 -12.14
CA PHE A 17 -5.37 -5.13 -11.57
C PHE A 17 -4.67 -4.29 -12.63
N SER A 18 -5.45 -3.42 -13.26
CA SER A 18 -4.98 -2.39 -14.17
C SER A 18 -5.36 -1.01 -13.65
N LEU A 19 -4.56 0.00 -13.99
CA LEU A 19 -4.81 1.37 -13.57
C LEU A 19 -6.15 1.82 -14.14
N LEU A 20 -7.05 2.33 -13.28
CA LEU A 20 -8.40 2.78 -13.66
C LEU A 20 -9.28 1.67 -14.27
N TRP A 21 -9.05 0.41 -13.91
CA TRP A 21 -9.92 -0.70 -14.33
C TRP A 21 -11.39 -0.44 -13.93
N GLY A 22 -12.32 -0.84 -14.80
CA GLY A 22 -13.77 -0.68 -14.58
C GLY A 22 -14.24 0.78 -14.64
N THR A 23 -13.47 1.66 -15.30
CA THR A 23 -13.83 3.06 -15.54
C THR A 23 -13.85 3.38 -17.05
N PRO A 24 -14.43 4.52 -17.47
CA PRO A 24 -14.47 4.91 -18.88
C PRO A 24 -13.11 4.93 -19.60
N VAL A 25 -12.01 5.27 -18.91
CA VAL A 25 -10.64 5.19 -19.49
C VAL A 25 -10.32 3.78 -19.95
N TRP A 26 -10.59 2.77 -19.11
CA TRP A 26 -10.31 1.38 -19.41
C TRP A 26 -11.15 0.86 -20.58
N ASP A 27 -12.44 1.21 -20.58
CA ASP A 27 -13.39 0.75 -21.60
C ASP A 27 -13.06 1.31 -22.98
N GLN A 28 -12.59 2.56 -23.03
CA GLN A 28 -12.24 3.26 -24.28
C GLN A 28 -10.79 3.04 -24.71
N ALA A 29 -9.94 2.48 -23.85
CA ALA A 29 -8.54 2.21 -24.16
C ALA A 29 -8.40 1.14 -25.27
N SER A 30 -7.51 1.41 -26.22
CA SER A 30 -7.02 0.42 -27.18
C SER A 30 -6.30 -0.74 -26.46
N ALA A 31 -6.11 -1.87 -27.15
CA ALA A 31 -5.38 -3.02 -26.60
C ALA A 31 -3.97 -2.64 -26.08
N ALA A 32 -3.24 -1.80 -26.83
CA ALA A 32 -1.93 -1.32 -26.41
C ALA A 32 -2.00 -0.42 -25.17
N GLN A 33 -2.99 0.46 -25.10
CA GLN A 33 -3.21 1.32 -23.92
C GLN A 33 -3.59 0.51 -22.68
N ARG A 34 -4.39 -0.55 -22.82
CA ARG A 34 -4.71 -1.46 -21.71
C ARG A 34 -3.47 -2.14 -21.16
N VAL A 35 -2.54 -2.55 -22.02
CA VAL A 35 -1.23 -3.09 -21.59
C VAL A 35 -0.48 -2.06 -20.77
N VAL A 36 -0.42 -0.80 -21.22
CA VAL A 36 0.21 0.29 -20.45
C VAL A 36 -0.51 0.51 -19.11
N LEU A 37 -1.85 0.53 -19.06
CA LEU A 37 -2.60 0.66 -17.80
C LEU A 37 -2.31 -0.49 -16.83
N ASN A 38 -2.17 -1.72 -17.33
CA ASN A 38 -1.82 -2.89 -16.52
C ASN A 38 -0.41 -2.79 -15.93
N GLN A 39 0.55 -2.29 -16.70
CA GLN A 39 1.93 -2.07 -16.24
C GLN A 39 2.01 -0.90 -15.26
N LEU A 40 1.30 0.20 -15.52
CA LEU A 40 1.23 1.35 -14.62
C LEU A 40 0.56 1.01 -13.29
N TYR A 41 -0.38 0.06 -13.26
CA TYR A 41 -0.88 -0.49 -12.00
C TYR A 41 0.26 -1.07 -11.17
N TRP A 42 1.09 -1.92 -11.77
CA TRP A 42 2.23 -2.53 -11.09
C TRP A 42 3.17 -1.46 -10.53
N VAL A 43 3.53 -0.48 -11.35
CA VAL A 43 4.41 0.64 -10.97
C VAL A 43 3.81 1.43 -9.80
N ALA A 44 2.53 1.81 -9.88
CA ALA A 44 1.86 2.57 -8.84
C ALA A 44 1.73 1.77 -7.53
N TYR A 45 1.33 0.49 -7.64
CA TYR A 45 1.17 -0.42 -6.52
C TYR A 45 2.50 -0.65 -5.78
N TYR A 46 3.56 -1.01 -6.49
CA TYR A 46 4.85 -1.30 -5.87
C TYR A 46 5.61 -0.04 -5.43
N SER A 47 5.33 1.12 -6.04
CA SER A 47 5.79 2.40 -5.50
C SER A 47 5.29 2.60 -4.06
N GLN A 48 4.01 2.28 -3.77
CA GLN A 48 3.43 2.33 -2.42
C GLN A 48 4.14 1.38 -1.46
N ILE A 49 4.39 0.15 -1.91
CA ILE A 49 5.01 -0.90 -1.10
C ILE A 49 6.41 -0.48 -0.64
N ILE A 50 7.25 0.12 -1.52
CA ILE A 50 8.60 0.59 -1.17
C ILE A 50 8.63 1.43 0.13
N SER A 51 7.69 2.36 0.31
CA SER A 51 7.64 3.19 1.52
C SER A 51 7.26 2.38 2.77
N ALA A 52 6.43 1.35 2.63
CA ALA A 52 6.14 0.43 3.72
C ALA A 52 7.40 -0.39 4.07
N GLU A 53 8.12 -0.91 3.09
CA GLU A 53 9.34 -1.72 3.31
C GLU A 53 10.45 -0.96 4.03
N ILE A 54 10.66 0.32 3.70
CA ILE A 54 11.64 1.17 4.40
C ILE A 54 11.28 1.30 5.88
N ALA A 55 10.00 1.49 6.20
CA ALA A 55 9.53 1.54 7.58
C ALA A 55 9.66 0.17 8.26
N THR A 56 9.34 -0.93 7.55
CA THR A 56 9.50 -2.30 8.04
C THR A 56 10.95 -2.59 8.44
N ILE A 57 11.92 -2.25 7.59
CA ILE A 57 13.35 -2.42 7.91
C ILE A 57 13.71 -1.70 9.21
N TYR A 58 13.29 -0.44 9.36
CA TYR A 58 13.61 0.34 10.56
C TYR A 58 12.96 -0.26 11.81
N PHE A 59 11.67 -0.60 11.76
CA PHE A 59 10.97 -1.14 12.92
C PHE A 59 11.37 -2.57 13.25
N ASN A 60 11.78 -3.38 12.28
CA ASN A 60 12.39 -4.68 12.55
C ASN A 60 13.65 -4.52 13.42
N GLN A 61 14.50 -3.55 13.10
CA GLN A 61 15.73 -3.27 13.86
C GLN A 61 15.43 -2.72 15.26
N THR A 62 14.52 -1.76 15.39
CA THR A 62 14.19 -1.20 16.71
C THR A 62 13.46 -2.20 17.59
N SER A 63 12.57 -3.01 17.02
CA SER A 63 11.88 -4.05 17.77
C SER A 63 12.80 -5.19 18.17
N ALA A 64 13.74 -5.59 17.30
CA ALA A 64 14.79 -6.54 17.67
C ALA A 64 15.60 -6.04 18.87
N ALA A 65 15.96 -4.76 18.91
CA ALA A 65 16.64 -4.17 20.07
C ALA A 65 15.79 -4.26 21.36
N GLY A 66 14.49 -4.00 21.27
CA GLY A 66 13.58 -4.09 22.43
C GLY A 66 13.29 -5.53 22.91
N LEU A 67 13.46 -6.52 22.03
CA LEU A 67 13.30 -7.94 22.34
C LEU A 67 14.61 -8.61 22.79
N PHE A 68 15.75 -8.11 22.34
CA PHE A 68 17.07 -8.72 22.59
C PHE A 68 17.43 -8.80 24.08
N ALA A 69 16.86 -7.92 24.91
CA ALA A 69 17.10 -7.89 26.35
C ALA A 69 16.34 -8.99 27.12
N GLN A 70 15.44 -9.73 26.47
CA GLN A 70 14.71 -10.84 27.07
C GLN A 70 15.35 -12.17 26.68
N ASP A 71 15.50 -13.06 27.65
CA ASP A 71 15.90 -14.44 27.38
C ASP A 71 14.88 -15.11 26.43
N ASP A 72 15.35 -16.05 25.62
CA ASP A 72 14.55 -16.88 24.69
C ASP A 72 13.99 -16.21 23.40
N PHE A 73 14.10 -14.90 23.20
CA PHE A 73 13.63 -14.25 21.96
C PHE A 73 14.68 -14.09 20.85
N ARG A 74 15.84 -14.73 20.97
CA ARG A 74 16.90 -14.65 19.94
C ARG A 74 16.41 -15.07 18.55
N GLN A 75 15.62 -16.14 18.45
CA GLN A 75 15.08 -16.62 17.18
C GLN A 75 14.13 -15.61 16.53
N VAL A 76 13.40 -14.83 17.33
CA VAL A 76 12.57 -13.73 16.83
C VAL A 76 13.47 -12.65 16.21
N CYS A 77 14.57 -12.28 16.87
CA CYS A 77 15.54 -11.33 16.32
C CYS A 77 16.15 -11.83 14.99
N ASP A 78 16.57 -13.10 14.91
CA ASP A 78 17.14 -13.68 13.69
C ASP A 78 16.12 -13.68 12.53
N MET A 79 14.84 -13.94 12.83
CA MET A 79 13.75 -13.81 11.87
C MET A 79 13.59 -12.37 11.37
N LEU A 80 13.62 -11.36 12.26
CA LEU A 80 13.52 -9.95 11.86
C LEU A 80 14.71 -9.47 11.01
N ASP A 81 15.89 -10.03 11.22
CA ASP A 81 17.08 -9.79 10.39
C ASP A 81 16.90 -10.39 8.98
N LEU A 82 16.35 -11.61 8.88
CA LEU A 82 16.02 -12.23 7.59
C LEU A 82 15.01 -11.36 6.82
N GLU A 83 13.92 -10.94 7.46
CA GLU A 83 12.93 -10.06 6.83
C GLU A 83 13.56 -8.77 6.33
N THR A 84 14.41 -8.15 7.15
CA THR A 84 15.14 -6.93 6.78
C THR A 84 15.97 -7.12 5.51
N SER A 85 16.54 -8.31 5.29
CA SER A 85 17.27 -8.62 4.05
C SER A 85 16.34 -8.79 2.85
N GLN A 86 15.18 -9.43 3.03
CA GLN A 86 14.16 -9.60 2.00
C GLN A 86 13.61 -8.24 1.54
N GLU A 87 13.26 -7.35 2.49
CA GLU A 87 12.73 -6.02 2.15
C GLU A 87 13.71 -5.16 1.33
N ARG A 88 15.01 -5.32 1.54
CA ARG A 88 16.02 -4.64 0.72
C ARG A 88 16.02 -5.15 -0.72
N ALA A 89 15.86 -6.46 -0.91
CA ALA A 89 15.72 -7.06 -2.23
C ALA A 89 14.43 -6.61 -2.92
N HIS A 90 13.31 -6.57 -2.18
CA HIS A 90 12.03 -6.04 -2.65
C HIS A 90 12.15 -4.60 -3.16
N ILE A 91 12.67 -3.69 -2.32
CA ILE A 91 12.89 -2.29 -2.70
C ILE A 91 13.73 -2.17 -3.97
N SER A 92 14.81 -2.94 -4.07
CA SER A 92 15.68 -2.93 -5.25
C SER A 92 14.94 -3.37 -6.51
N ALA A 93 14.16 -4.45 -6.44
CA ALA A 93 13.40 -4.97 -7.57
C ALA A 93 12.32 -3.96 -8.03
N PHE A 94 11.50 -3.49 -7.09
CA PHE A 94 10.41 -2.55 -7.37
C PHE A 94 10.91 -1.24 -7.97
N ARG A 95 11.97 -0.68 -7.40
CA ARG A 95 12.55 0.55 -7.91
C ARG A 95 13.13 0.38 -9.31
N THR A 96 13.84 -0.71 -9.57
CA THR A 96 14.46 -0.96 -10.88
C THR A 96 13.41 -1.03 -11.99
N VAL A 97 12.31 -1.76 -11.76
CA VAL A 97 11.22 -1.87 -12.72
C VAL A 97 10.51 -0.53 -12.89
N SER A 98 10.11 0.12 -11.79
CA SER A 98 9.40 1.40 -11.84
C SER A 98 10.21 2.51 -12.52
N ASP A 99 11.50 2.65 -12.21
CA ASP A 99 12.37 3.67 -12.82
C ASP A 99 12.48 3.44 -14.34
N GLN A 100 12.68 2.20 -14.82
CA GLN A 100 12.78 1.92 -16.26
C GLN A 100 11.46 2.15 -17.01
N VAL A 101 10.32 1.77 -16.43
CA VAL A 101 9.01 1.94 -17.06
C VAL A 101 8.64 3.40 -17.19
N GLU A 102 8.83 4.18 -16.13
CA GLU A 102 8.48 5.60 -16.14
C GLU A 102 9.41 6.43 -17.03
N ASP A 103 10.70 6.08 -17.09
CA ASP A 103 11.63 6.69 -18.04
C ASP A 103 11.21 6.40 -19.49
N ALA A 104 10.85 5.15 -19.81
CA ALA A 104 10.42 4.78 -21.15
C ALA A 104 9.09 5.43 -21.58
N LEU A 105 8.12 5.56 -20.66
CA LEU A 105 6.78 6.08 -20.96
C LEU A 105 6.68 7.60 -20.87
N PHE A 106 7.43 8.23 -19.96
CA PHE A 106 7.26 9.65 -19.62
C PHE A 106 8.57 10.44 -19.63
N GLY A 107 9.74 9.78 -19.57
CA GLY A 107 11.05 10.43 -19.38
C GLY A 107 11.22 11.04 -17.98
N GLU A 108 10.29 10.78 -17.06
CA GLU A 108 10.28 11.31 -15.70
C GLU A 108 9.46 10.40 -14.78
N ARG A 109 9.69 10.51 -13.46
CA ARG A 109 8.92 9.78 -12.47
C ARG A 109 7.52 10.38 -12.29
N VAL A 110 6.48 9.55 -12.38
CA VAL A 110 5.08 9.97 -12.20
C VAL A 110 4.54 9.46 -10.87
N PHE A 111 4.53 8.14 -10.67
CA PHE A 111 4.12 7.44 -9.46
C PHE A 111 5.28 7.18 -8.52
N SER A 112 6.46 6.84 -9.06
CA SER A 112 7.66 6.61 -8.23
C SER A 112 8.23 7.93 -7.68
N TYR A 113 9.18 7.82 -6.75
CA TYR A 113 9.70 8.97 -6.00
C TYR A 113 11.13 8.71 -5.51
N PRO A 114 11.92 9.77 -5.24
CA PRO A 114 13.21 9.64 -4.56
C PRO A 114 13.05 8.95 -3.19
N MET A 115 14.01 8.13 -2.80
CA MET A 115 13.99 7.38 -1.54
C MET A 115 13.64 8.29 -0.34
N ARG A 116 12.65 7.86 0.44
CA ARG A 116 12.17 8.53 1.65
C ARG A 116 12.83 7.95 2.89
N GLY A 117 12.79 8.69 3.98
CA GLY A 117 13.23 8.20 5.28
C GLY A 117 12.16 7.30 5.94
N PRO A 118 12.54 6.51 6.95
CA PRO A 118 11.62 5.60 7.66
C PRO A 118 10.54 6.32 8.48
N PHE A 119 10.67 7.63 8.67
CA PHE A 119 9.74 8.47 9.42
C PHE A 119 8.80 9.29 8.53
N ASP A 120 8.88 9.08 7.21
CA ASP A 120 7.94 9.69 6.28
C ASP A 120 6.66 8.86 6.19
N GLU A 121 5.60 9.45 5.64
CA GLU A 121 4.33 8.76 5.47
C GLU A 121 4.50 7.57 4.53
N THR A 122 4.17 6.38 5.05
CA THR A 122 4.25 5.16 4.25
C THR A 122 3.27 5.17 3.08
N MET A 123 2.12 5.85 3.21
CA MET A 123 1.17 6.01 2.12
C MET A 123 1.51 7.25 1.29
N ILE A 124 1.65 7.06 -0.02
CA ILE A 124 2.18 8.12 -0.91
C ILE A 124 1.16 9.22 -1.15
N PHE A 125 -0.13 8.87 -1.18
CA PHE A 125 -1.25 9.76 -1.49
C PHE A 125 -2.23 9.82 -0.32
N GLN A 126 -1.82 10.49 0.75
CA GLN A 126 -2.68 10.78 1.90
C GLN A 126 -3.30 12.18 1.80
N ASP A 127 -4.46 12.37 2.42
CA ASP A 127 -4.98 13.71 2.72
C ASP A 127 -4.20 14.32 3.90
N THR A 128 -3.02 14.86 3.59
CA THR A 128 -2.08 15.41 4.58
C THR A 128 -1.65 16.84 4.22
N ASP A 129 -1.26 17.60 5.23
CA ASP A 129 -0.66 18.93 5.09
C ASP A 129 0.75 18.97 5.72
N TRP A 130 1.46 20.09 5.54
CA TRP A 130 2.83 20.21 6.04
C TRP A 130 2.95 20.02 7.57
N PHE A 131 1.99 20.53 8.34
CA PHE A 131 2.01 20.41 9.80
C PHE A 131 1.75 18.97 10.23
N ARG A 132 0.74 18.32 9.63
CA ARG A 132 0.42 16.90 9.89
C ARG A 132 1.60 15.99 9.56
N ARG A 133 2.28 16.21 8.43
CA ARG A 133 3.48 15.44 8.07
C ARG A 133 4.60 15.57 9.10
N ARG A 134 4.90 16.80 9.55
CA ARG A 134 5.94 17.04 10.56
C ARG A 134 5.58 16.41 11.90
N TRP A 135 4.31 16.48 12.29
CA TRP A 135 3.81 15.87 13.50
C TRP A 135 3.91 14.34 13.44
N LYS A 136 3.44 13.71 12.35
CA LYS A 136 3.51 12.26 12.14
C LYS A 136 4.97 11.77 12.14
N LYS A 137 5.88 12.52 11.55
CA LYS A 137 7.32 12.26 11.60
C LYS A 137 7.83 12.20 13.05
N LEU A 138 7.48 13.19 13.87
CA LEU A 138 7.85 13.20 15.28
C LEU A 138 7.26 12.00 16.04
N GLN A 139 6.00 11.65 15.76
CA GLN A 139 5.35 10.48 16.36
C GLN A 139 6.07 9.17 16.02
N LEU A 140 6.47 8.98 14.75
CA LEU A 140 7.20 7.79 14.32
C LEU A 140 8.60 7.71 14.93
N MET A 141 9.31 8.85 15.04
CA MET A 141 10.62 8.91 15.72
C MET A 141 10.48 8.55 17.20
N ALA A 142 9.50 9.13 17.89
CA ALA A 142 9.22 8.85 19.30
C ALA A 142 8.83 7.38 19.49
N PHE A 143 7.97 6.84 18.64
CA PHE A 143 7.57 5.43 18.70
C PHE A 143 8.75 4.48 18.45
N GLY A 144 9.64 4.81 17.51
CA GLY A 144 10.86 4.03 17.28
C GLY A 144 11.78 3.99 18.51
N LEU A 145 11.99 5.13 19.17
CA LEU A 145 12.77 5.20 20.41
C LEU A 145 12.12 4.40 21.54
N LEU A 146 10.80 4.55 21.72
CA LEU A 146 10.05 3.81 22.74
C LEU A 146 10.11 2.30 22.48
N SER A 147 9.96 1.87 21.23
CA SER A 147 10.01 0.45 20.85
C SER A 147 11.36 -0.19 21.17
N ALA A 148 12.47 0.53 20.93
CA ALA A 148 13.80 0.03 21.25
C ALA A 148 14.05 -0.17 22.75
N GLY A 149 13.35 0.58 23.62
CA GLY A 149 13.48 0.51 25.08
C GLY A 149 12.35 -0.24 25.78
N ASN A 150 11.37 -0.78 25.05
CA ASN A 150 10.17 -1.37 25.63
C ASN A 150 9.70 -2.57 24.82
N THR A 151 9.81 -3.77 25.41
CA THR A 151 9.51 -5.03 24.76
C THR A 151 8.05 -5.15 24.31
N PHE A 152 7.08 -4.65 25.09
CA PHE A 152 5.68 -4.66 24.66
C PHE A 152 5.47 -3.79 23.42
N LEU A 153 5.99 -2.55 23.43
CA LEU A 153 5.88 -1.59 22.32
C LEU A 153 6.64 -2.05 21.08
N ALA A 154 7.77 -2.74 21.24
CA ALA A 154 8.48 -3.41 20.15
C ALA A 154 7.56 -4.36 19.37
N CYS A 155 6.67 -5.07 20.04
CA CYS A 155 5.71 -5.96 19.37
C CYS A 155 4.58 -5.21 18.63
N GLN A 156 4.27 -3.97 19.02
CA GLN A 156 3.06 -3.28 18.54
C GLN A 156 3.15 -2.82 17.09
N TYR A 157 4.37 -2.60 16.59
CA TYR A 157 4.55 -2.39 15.15
C TYR A 157 4.01 -3.57 14.35
N PHE A 158 4.24 -4.80 14.82
CA PHE A 158 3.81 -6.02 14.13
C PHE A 158 2.30 -6.25 14.19
N THR A 159 1.63 -5.81 15.26
CA THR A 159 0.17 -5.79 15.29
C THR A 159 -0.39 -4.85 14.22
N VAL A 160 0.20 -3.66 14.07
CA VAL A 160 -0.19 -2.71 13.00
C VAL A 160 0.20 -3.23 11.62
N ARG A 161 1.40 -3.79 11.45
CA ARG A 161 1.87 -4.38 10.18
C ARG A 161 0.98 -5.52 9.74
N GLY A 162 0.63 -6.44 10.64
CA GLY A 162 -0.26 -7.56 10.35
C GLY A 162 -1.61 -7.12 9.78
N LEU A 163 -2.21 -6.04 10.32
CA LEU A 163 -3.39 -5.42 9.72
C LEU A 163 -3.12 -4.96 8.28
N ARG A 164 -2.05 -4.20 8.06
CA ARG A 164 -1.72 -3.68 6.72
C ARG A 164 -1.47 -4.79 5.71
N THR A 165 -0.76 -5.85 6.11
CA THR A 165 -0.41 -6.99 5.26
C THR A 165 -1.63 -7.82 4.88
N LEU A 166 -2.68 -7.91 5.71
CA LEU A 166 -3.91 -8.65 5.34
C LEU A 166 -4.53 -8.14 4.04
N ASN A 167 -4.61 -6.82 3.86
CA ASN A 167 -5.14 -6.25 2.64
C ASN A 167 -4.21 -6.49 1.44
N GLY A 168 -2.90 -6.28 1.63
CA GLY A 168 -1.88 -6.54 0.61
C GLY A 168 -1.92 -7.99 0.14
N LYS A 169 -1.98 -8.94 1.08
CA LYS A 169 -1.97 -10.38 0.83
C LYS A 169 -3.11 -10.85 -0.08
N MET A 170 -4.32 -10.34 0.12
CA MET A 170 -5.46 -10.68 -0.74
C MET A 170 -5.26 -10.23 -2.21
N VAL A 171 -4.63 -9.08 -2.42
CA VAL A 171 -4.25 -8.60 -3.78
C VAL A 171 -3.11 -9.45 -4.33
N GLN A 172 -2.01 -9.55 -3.57
CA GLN A 172 -0.82 -10.29 -3.94
C GLN A 172 -1.09 -11.77 -4.21
N GLN A 173 -2.06 -12.39 -3.53
CA GLN A 173 -2.47 -13.77 -3.82
C GLN A 173 -3.02 -13.90 -5.25
N ARG A 174 -3.81 -12.93 -5.72
CA ARG A 174 -4.32 -12.94 -7.10
C ARG A 174 -3.23 -12.65 -8.12
N LEU A 175 -2.31 -11.73 -7.82
CA LEU A 175 -1.13 -11.46 -8.65
C LEU A 175 -0.22 -12.70 -8.76
N SER A 176 0.01 -13.38 -7.64
CA SER A 176 0.78 -14.63 -7.59
C SER A 176 0.09 -15.77 -8.36
N ALA A 177 -1.24 -15.85 -8.27
CA ALA A 177 -2.03 -16.83 -9.02
C ALA A 177 -1.97 -16.59 -10.54
N PHE A 178 -1.85 -15.34 -11.00
CA PHE A 178 -1.65 -15.02 -12.40
C PHE A 178 -0.38 -15.65 -12.94
N TYR A 179 0.76 -15.40 -12.29
CA TYR A 179 2.05 -16.00 -12.64
C TYR A 179 1.98 -17.54 -12.70
N ARG A 180 1.38 -18.18 -11.70
CA ARG A 180 1.27 -19.64 -11.62
C ARG A 180 0.37 -20.28 -12.69
N LYS A 181 -0.54 -19.51 -13.27
CA LYS A 181 -1.47 -19.98 -14.31
C LYS A 181 -0.91 -19.80 -15.72
N LEU A 182 0.25 -19.14 -15.87
CA LEU A 182 0.89 -19.00 -17.18
C LEU A 182 1.32 -20.39 -17.69
N PRO A 183 1.16 -20.69 -18.99
CA PRO A 183 1.54 -21.97 -19.57
C PRO A 183 3.02 -22.30 -19.37
N ASP A 184 3.86 -21.28 -19.41
CA ASP A 184 5.30 -21.37 -19.15
C ASP A 184 5.74 -20.27 -18.16
N PRO A 185 5.83 -20.60 -16.86
CA PRO A 185 6.30 -19.65 -15.85
C PRO A 185 7.74 -19.17 -16.03
N ALA A 186 8.57 -19.91 -16.79
CA ALA A 186 9.94 -19.49 -17.09
C ALA A 186 10.00 -18.42 -18.18
N ALA A 187 8.99 -18.37 -19.05
CA ALA A 187 8.83 -17.33 -20.07
C ALA A 187 7.98 -16.14 -19.60
N ALA A 188 7.45 -16.18 -18.37
CA ALA A 188 6.62 -15.12 -17.83
C ALA A 188 7.36 -13.76 -17.76
N PRO A 189 6.66 -12.63 -17.93
CA PRO A 189 7.26 -11.33 -17.75
C PRO A 189 7.80 -11.19 -16.32
N LEU A 190 9.03 -10.68 -16.19
CA LEU A 190 9.74 -10.61 -14.90
C LEU A 190 8.92 -9.93 -13.79
N PRO A 191 8.13 -8.85 -14.03
CA PRO A 191 7.27 -8.26 -13.01
C PRO A 191 6.23 -9.21 -12.42
N ALA A 192 5.68 -10.14 -13.20
CA ALA A 192 4.75 -11.16 -12.70
C ALA A 192 5.47 -12.16 -11.77
N ALA A 193 6.70 -12.56 -12.12
CA ALA A 193 7.53 -13.40 -11.27
C ALA A 193 7.91 -12.69 -9.96
N ILE A 194 8.26 -11.40 -10.03
CA ILE A 194 8.53 -10.57 -8.84
C ILE A 194 7.30 -10.56 -7.93
N SER A 195 6.09 -10.33 -8.47
CA SER A 195 4.86 -10.36 -7.68
C SER A 195 4.63 -11.71 -6.98
N HIS A 196 4.99 -12.82 -7.64
CA HIS A 196 4.89 -14.17 -7.06
C HIS A 196 5.86 -14.37 -5.89
N PHE A 197 7.14 -14.06 -6.07
CA PHE A 197 8.13 -14.24 -5.01
C PHE A 197 7.94 -13.26 -3.84
N HIS A 198 7.55 -12.01 -4.13
CA HIS A 198 7.16 -11.06 -3.08
C HIS A 198 5.99 -11.59 -2.25
N PHE A 199 4.96 -12.18 -2.87
CA PHE A 199 3.85 -12.80 -2.14
C PHE A 199 4.29 -13.94 -1.22
N MET A 200 5.31 -14.72 -1.61
CA MET A 200 5.84 -15.80 -0.77
C MET A 200 6.49 -15.23 0.50
N ASP A 201 7.31 -14.20 0.34
CA ASP A 201 7.97 -13.53 1.46
C ASP A 201 6.96 -12.80 2.36
N GLU A 202 5.99 -12.09 1.79
CA GLU A 202 4.91 -11.42 2.54
C GLU A 202 3.99 -12.41 3.27
N SER A 203 3.83 -13.62 2.74
CA SER A 203 3.12 -14.69 3.44
C SER A 203 3.87 -15.14 4.70
N PHE A 204 5.20 -15.17 4.63
CA PHE A 204 6.06 -15.39 5.79
C PHE A 204 6.00 -14.20 6.77
N HIS A 205 6.10 -12.96 6.27
CA HIS A 205 6.04 -11.73 7.06
C HIS A 205 4.71 -11.54 7.79
N PHE A 206 3.61 -11.99 7.19
CA PHE A 206 2.31 -11.98 7.85
C PHE A 206 2.29 -12.92 9.06
N ASN A 207 2.85 -14.12 8.91
CA ASN A 207 2.88 -15.11 9.99
C ASN A 207 3.78 -14.65 11.13
N SER A 208 4.98 -14.15 10.82
CA SER A 208 5.87 -13.55 11.81
C SER A 208 5.23 -12.36 12.51
N SER A 209 4.52 -11.49 11.79
CA SER A 209 3.79 -10.35 12.38
C SER A 209 2.75 -10.83 13.39
N THR A 210 2.04 -11.91 13.05
CA THR A 210 1.03 -12.50 13.93
C THR A 210 1.69 -13.12 15.16
N ILE A 211 2.79 -13.85 15.00
CA ILE A 211 3.55 -14.44 16.10
C ILE A 211 4.05 -13.34 17.05
N VAL A 212 4.71 -12.30 16.54
CA VAL A 212 5.28 -11.24 17.37
C VAL A 212 4.18 -10.36 17.98
N GLY A 213 3.20 -9.95 17.18
CA GLY A 213 2.15 -9.04 17.61
C GLY A 213 1.11 -9.66 18.55
N HIS A 214 0.83 -10.97 18.44
CA HIS A 214 -0.22 -11.64 19.22
C HIS A 214 0.30 -12.68 20.22
N GLU A 215 1.31 -13.47 19.85
CA GLU A 215 1.74 -14.60 20.69
C GLU A 215 2.90 -14.21 21.61
N VAL A 216 3.95 -13.54 21.11
CA VAL A 216 5.05 -13.04 21.95
C VAL A 216 4.53 -12.09 23.03
N VAL A 217 3.55 -11.25 22.70
CA VAL A 217 2.92 -10.33 23.66
C VAL A 217 2.30 -11.07 24.85
N ARG A 218 1.81 -12.30 24.68
CA ARG A 218 1.23 -13.11 25.77
C ARG A 218 2.26 -13.65 26.74
N CYS A 219 3.53 -13.69 26.33
CA CYS A 219 4.65 -14.07 27.19
C CYS A 219 5.17 -12.88 28.02
N LEU A 220 4.69 -11.66 27.76
CA LEU A 220 5.10 -10.45 28.46
C LEU A 220 4.13 -10.12 29.61
N PRO A 221 4.55 -9.29 30.58
CA PRO A 221 3.62 -8.71 31.53
C PRO A 221 2.46 -7.98 30.83
N PRO A 222 1.26 -7.94 31.43
CA PRO A 222 0.16 -7.16 30.90
C PRO A 222 0.57 -5.69 30.66
N PRO A 223 0.12 -5.07 29.56
CA PRO A 223 0.54 -3.70 29.25
C PRO A 223 0.06 -2.73 30.32
N THR A 224 0.94 -1.81 30.67
CA THR A 224 0.60 -0.60 31.42
C THR A 224 -0.41 0.24 30.64
N ARG A 225 -1.06 1.18 31.34
CA ARG A 225 -1.99 2.13 30.70
C ARG A 225 -1.32 2.96 29.60
N PHE A 226 -0.05 3.31 29.78
CA PHE A 226 0.71 4.08 28.79
C PHE A 226 1.00 3.24 27.54
N GLU A 227 1.48 2.01 27.72
CA GLU A 227 1.76 1.10 26.60
C GLU A 227 0.50 0.79 25.78
N ALA A 228 -0.60 0.45 26.47
CA ALA A 228 -1.88 0.22 25.83
C ALA A 228 -2.39 1.47 25.09
N PHE A 229 -2.20 2.66 25.66
CA PHE A 229 -2.54 3.92 25.00
C PHE A 229 -1.75 4.11 23.70
N VAL A 230 -0.42 3.95 23.73
CA VAL A 230 0.46 4.09 22.55
C VAL A 230 0.09 3.07 21.47
N ALA A 231 -0.10 1.80 21.84
CA ALA A 231 -0.50 0.75 20.90
C ALA A 231 -1.81 1.09 20.18
N ASN A 232 -2.80 1.59 20.92
CA ASN A 232 -4.09 1.97 20.35
C ASN A 232 -4.03 3.21 19.46
N LEU A 233 -3.10 4.14 19.69
CA LEU A 233 -2.85 5.23 18.77
C LEU A 233 -2.32 4.73 17.42
N GLY A 234 -1.44 3.72 17.43
CA GLY A 234 -0.95 3.06 16.21
C GLY A 234 -2.08 2.41 15.40
N LEU A 235 -2.94 1.62 16.06
CA LEU A 235 -4.11 0.99 15.44
C LEU A 235 -5.11 2.02 14.88
N ARG A 236 -5.33 3.11 15.62
CA ARG A 236 -6.19 4.21 15.18
C ARG A 236 -5.60 4.93 13.96
N GLY A 237 -4.29 5.18 13.96
CA GLY A 237 -3.57 5.78 12.83
C GLY A 237 -3.68 4.92 11.57
N CYS A 238 -3.52 3.61 11.71
CA CYS A 238 -3.69 2.65 10.61
C CYS A 238 -5.09 2.74 9.97
N GLN A 239 -6.15 2.84 10.78
CA GLN A 239 -7.51 3.01 10.25
C GLN A 239 -7.72 4.33 9.52
N VAL A 240 -7.10 5.43 9.99
CA VAL A 240 -7.18 6.71 9.28
C VAL A 240 -6.50 6.60 7.93
N ASP A 241 -5.28 6.04 7.92
CA ASP A 241 -4.52 5.82 6.69
C ASP A 241 -5.31 4.94 5.71
N HIS A 242 -6.04 3.94 6.20
CA HIS A 242 -6.85 3.03 5.40
C HIS A 242 -8.32 3.41 5.27
N SER A 243 -8.69 4.64 5.62
CA SER A 243 -10.10 5.05 5.58
C SER A 243 -10.61 5.31 4.16
N HIS A 244 -9.73 5.47 3.17
CA HIS A 244 -10.11 5.70 1.78
C HIS A 244 -10.09 4.41 0.96
N PHE A 245 -10.60 4.48 -0.26
CA PHE A 245 -10.44 3.43 -1.28
C PHE A 245 -10.18 4.08 -2.63
N SER A 246 -9.39 3.40 -3.46
CA SER A 246 -8.92 3.91 -4.74
C SER A 246 -9.57 3.20 -5.91
N VAL A 247 -10.10 3.99 -6.85
CA VAL A 247 -10.53 3.54 -8.18
C VAL A 247 -9.32 3.46 -9.12
N ALA A 248 -8.33 4.34 -8.94
CA ALA A 248 -7.13 4.33 -9.77
C ALA A 248 -6.32 3.04 -9.59
N VAL A 249 -6.08 2.63 -8.33
CA VAL A 249 -5.29 1.43 -8.02
C VAL A 249 -6.11 0.49 -7.15
N HIS A 250 -6.77 -0.47 -7.82
CA HIS A 250 -7.60 -1.45 -7.16
C HIS A 250 -6.84 -2.22 -6.07
N GLY A 251 -7.41 -2.26 -4.86
CA GLY A 251 -6.80 -2.92 -3.70
C GLY A 251 -5.90 -2.03 -2.82
N ILE A 252 -5.73 -0.75 -3.15
CA ILE A 252 -5.05 0.24 -2.28
C ILE A 252 -6.05 1.26 -1.73
N PHE A 253 -5.76 1.78 -0.53
CA PHE A 253 -6.58 2.75 0.20
C PHE A 253 -6.09 4.19 0.04
N TRP A 254 -5.73 4.57 -1.20
CA TRP A 254 -5.27 5.92 -1.50
C TRP A 254 -6.41 6.95 -1.48
N TYR A 255 -6.03 8.20 -1.23
CA TYR A 255 -6.90 9.34 -1.42
C TYR A 255 -6.82 9.81 -2.88
N ASP A 256 -7.72 9.30 -3.72
CA ASP A 256 -7.75 9.56 -5.18
C ASP A 256 -7.71 11.04 -5.61
N PRO A 257 -8.27 12.00 -4.86
CA PRO A 257 -8.07 13.42 -5.17
C PRO A 257 -6.59 13.85 -5.29
N ALA A 258 -5.68 13.21 -4.57
CA ALA A 258 -4.24 13.46 -4.66
C ALA A 258 -3.58 12.83 -5.91
N LEU A 259 -4.30 11.95 -6.62
CA LEU A 259 -3.83 11.30 -7.85
C LEU A 259 -4.25 12.05 -9.12
N LEU A 260 -5.26 12.93 -9.07
CA LEU A 260 -5.86 13.54 -10.26
C LEU A 260 -4.82 14.19 -11.18
N GLY A 261 -3.85 14.92 -10.63
CA GLY A 261 -2.79 15.54 -11.44
C GLY A 261 -1.84 14.53 -12.11
N LYS A 262 -1.56 13.40 -11.44
CA LYS A 262 -0.74 12.32 -12.02
C LYS A 262 -1.48 11.55 -13.10
N ILE A 263 -2.76 11.27 -12.88
CA ILE A 263 -3.60 10.64 -13.89
C ILE A 263 -3.78 11.58 -15.09
N HIS A 264 -3.96 12.89 -14.88
CA HIS A 264 -3.96 13.88 -15.95
C HIS A 264 -2.67 13.79 -16.80
N ARG A 265 -1.51 13.64 -16.14
CA ARG A 265 -0.22 13.48 -16.82
C ARG A 265 -0.15 12.19 -17.65
N VAL A 266 -0.69 11.08 -17.14
CA VAL A 266 -0.80 9.82 -17.89
C VAL A 266 -1.69 10.00 -19.13
N LEU A 267 -2.87 10.61 -18.98
CA LEU A 267 -3.83 10.80 -20.08
C LEU A 267 -3.31 11.73 -21.19
N THR A 268 -2.49 12.72 -20.82
CA THR A 268 -1.86 13.65 -21.77
C THR A 268 -0.49 13.17 -22.28
N SER A 269 -0.02 11.99 -21.85
CA SER A 269 1.24 11.40 -22.31
C SER A 269 1.13 10.90 -23.76
N PRO A 270 2.26 10.68 -24.46
CA PRO A 270 2.25 10.12 -25.82
C PRO A 270 1.51 8.78 -25.95
N ALA A 271 1.43 7.98 -24.88
CA ALA A 271 0.72 6.71 -24.88
C ALA A 271 -0.82 6.86 -25.00
N PHE A 272 -1.37 7.99 -24.55
CA PHE A 272 -2.82 8.25 -24.53
C PHE A 272 -3.23 9.40 -25.45
N GLY A 273 -2.39 10.41 -25.60
CA GLY A 273 -2.52 11.47 -26.60
C GLY A 273 -3.70 12.41 -26.38
N MET A 274 -4.35 12.41 -25.21
CA MET A 274 -5.50 13.27 -24.95
C MET A 274 -5.08 14.74 -24.84
N GLY A 275 -5.93 15.63 -25.36
CA GLY A 275 -5.79 17.07 -25.09
C GLY A 275 -6.06 17.41 -23.62
N PRO A 276 -5.58 18.54 -23.07
CA PRO A 276 -5.80 18.89 -21.66
C PRO A 276 -7.29 18.94 -21.24
N GLN A 277 -8.15 19.46 -22.11
CA GLN A 277 -9.60 19.54 -21.85
C GLN A 277 -10.25 18.15 -21.88
N GLU A 278 -9.85 17.32 -22.85
CA GLU A 278 -10.30 15.93 -22.97
C GLU A 278 -9.86 15.10 -21.76
N ALA A 279 -8.60 15.21 -21.35
CA ALA A 279 -8.08 14.55 -20.15
C ALA A 279 -8.85 14.99 -18.89
N THR A 280 -9.17 16.27 -18.75
CA THR A 280 -9.97 16.78 -17.62
C THR A 280 -11.41 16.24 -17.65
N ALA A 281 -12.05 16.16 -18.81
CA ALA A 281 -13.36 15.56 -18.97
C ALA A 281 -13.32 14.06 -18.63
N MET A 282 -12.26 13.36 -19.05
CA MET A 282 -12.05 11.95 -18.76
C MET A 282 -11.83 11.68 -17.26
N LEU A 283 -11.09 12.55 -16.56
CA LEU A 283 -10.98 12.48 -15.09
C LEU A 283 -12.34 12.65 -14.42
N ARG A 284 -13.20 13.54 -14.92
CA ARG A 284 -14.55 13.71 -14.39
C ARG A 284 -15.34 12.42 -14.55
N ALA A 285 -15.32 11.80 -15.73
CA ALA A 285 -16.01 10.55 -15.99
C ALA A 285 -15.50 9.40 -15.10
N CYS A 286 -14.18 9.33 -14.83
CA CYS A 286 -13.61 8.24 -14.04
C CYS A 286 -13.79 8.38 -12.53
N PHE A 287 -13.74 9.61 -11.98
CA PHE A 287 -13.67 9.84 -10.54
C PHE A 287 -14.92 10.52 -9.94
N CYS A 288 -15.75 11.16 -10.76
CA CYS A 288 -16.91 11.94 -10.30
C CYS A 288 -18.27 11.29 -10.59
N GLU A 289 -18.26 10.11 -11.22
CA GLU A 289 -19.42 9.32 -11.59
C GLU A 289 -19.29 7.89 -11.02
N GLU A 290 -20.42 7.20 -10.87
CA GLU A 290 -20.39 5.80 -10.46
C GLU A 290 -19.89 4.91 -11.59
N SER A 291 -19.07 3.92 -11.23
CA SER A 291 -18.46 2.98 -12.18
C SER A 291 -18.31 1.60 -11.55
N GLU A 292 -18.07 0.59 -12.37
CA GLU A 292 -17.77 -0.77 -11.89
C GLU A 292 -16.53 -0.75 -10.98
N GLY A 293 -15.48 -0.04 -11.39
CA GLY A 293 -14.25 0.11 -10.62
C GLY A 293 -14.48 0.73 -9.24
N LEU A 294 -15.40 1.69 -9.13
CA LEU A 294 -15.79 2.32 -7.86
C LEU A 294 -16.45 1.34 -6.89
N HIS A 295 -17.43 0.58 -7.39
CA HIS A 295 -18.14 -0.40 -6.58
C HIS A 295 -17.23 -1.56 -6.19
N ALA A 296 -16.35 -2.00 -7.10
CA ALA A 296 -15.34 -3.01 -6.80
C ALA A 296 -14.35 -2.54 -5.72
N ALA A 297 -13.83 -1.31 -5.83
CA ALA A 297 -12.93 -0.74 -4.82
C ALA A 297 -13.61 -0.63 -3.45
N ARG A 298 -14.89 -0.26 -3.42
CA ARG A 298 -15.69 -0.21 -2.20
C ARG A 298 -15.89 -1.60 -1.59
N ALA A 299 -16.25 -2.59 -2.41
CA ALA A 299 -16.44 -3.97 -1.94
C ALA A 299 -15.15 -4.52 -1.30
N ARG A 300 -14.00 -4.26 -1.94
CA ARG A 300 -12.69 -4.65 -1.41
C ARG A 300 -12.34 -3.98 -0.09
N HIS A 301 -12.65 -2.68 0.05
CA HIS A 301 -12.48 -1.97 1.30
C HIS A 301 -13.35 -2.54 2.44
N LEU A 302 -14.58 -2.98 2.14
CA LEU A 302 -15.43 -3.66 3.12
C LEU A 302 -14.84 -5.01 3.56
N GLU A 303 -14.37 -5.82 2.61
CA GLU A 303 -13.71 -7.10 2.91
C GLU A 303 -12.46 -6.94 3.79
N ALA A 304 -11.62 -5.95 3.48
CA ALA A 304 -10.46 -5.62 4.29
C ALA A 304 -10.85 -5.21 5.71
N ARG A 305 -11.91 -4.40 5.86
CA ARG A 305 -12.43 -4.01 7.18
C ARG A 305 -12.83 -5.22 8.01
N GLU A 306 -13.58 -6.16 7.44
CA GLU A 306 -13.99 -7.37 8.17
C GLU A 306 -12.79 -8.24 8.55
N SER A 307 -11.81 -8.35 7.66
CA SER A 307 -10.54 -9.05 7.96
C SER A 307 -9.79 -8.39 9.12
N TYR A 308 -9.77 -7.06 9.18
CA TYR A 308 -9.13 -6.31 10.26
C TYR A 308 -9.84 -6.48 11.59
N ARG A 309 -11.19 -6.52 11.59
CA ARG A 309 -11.99 -6.82 12.79
C ARG A 309 -11.64 -8.21 13.33
N ALA A 310 -11.63 -9.22 12.46
CA ALA A 310 -11.28 -10.59 12.83
C ALA A 310 -9.84 -10.69 13.38
N TYR A 311 -8.89 -9.97 12.77
CA TYR A 311 -7.50 -9.95 13.24
C TYR A 311 -7.36 -9.38 14.66
N LEU A 312 -8.09 -8.31 14.99
CA LEU A 312 -8.04 -7.68 16.32
C LEU A 312 -8.89 -8.36 17.40
N GLU A 313 -9.65 -9.41 17.07
CA GLU A 313 -10.49 -10.11 18.04
C GLU A 313 -9.68 -10.65 19.23
N LYS A 314 -8.45 -11.08 18.98
CA LYS A 314 -7.53 -11.65 19.98
C LYS A 314 -6.64 -10.61 20.69
N VAL A 315 -6.86 -9.32 20.45
CA VAL A 315 -6.04 -8.23 20.99
C VAL A 315 -6.79 -7.55 22.15
N ASP A 316 -6.57 -8.06 23.36
CA ASP A 316 -7.39 -7.71 24.55
C ASP A 316 -7.30 -6.24 24.97
N TYR A 317 -6.17 -5.58 24.69
CA TYR A 317 -5.96 -4.17 25.02
C TYR A 317 -6.53 -3.20 23.96
N ALA A 318 -7.10 -3.70 22.85
CA ALA A 318 -7.60 -2.85 21.78
C ALA A 318 -8.89 -2.10 22.18
N TRP A 319 -8.91 -0.80 21.96
CA TRP A 319 -10.09 0.04 22.15
C TRP A 319 -11.25 -0.42 21.26
N ALA A 320 -12.48 -0.22 21.71
CA ALA A 320 -13.68 -0.54 20.94
C ALA A 320 -13.66 0.11 19.55
N VAL A 321 -13.29 1.39 19.47
CA VAL A 321 -13.14 2.11 18.18
C VAL A 321 -12.20 1.41 17.21
N ASN A 322 -11.15 0.75 17.71
CA ASN A 322 -10.19 0.01 16.90
C ASN A 322 -10.74 -1.38 16.55
N ARG A 323 -11.27 -2.14 17.52
CA ARG A 323 -11.89 -3.45 17.27
C ARG A 323 -13.03 -3.40 16.26
N ASP A 324 -13.80 -2.33 16.27
CA ASP A 324 -14.92 -2.14 15.36
C ASP A 324 -14.54 -1.54 13.99
N MET A 325 -13.28 -1.16 13.81
CA MET A 325 -12.81 -0.43 12.62
C MET A 325 -13.63 0.84 12.34
N ALA A 326 -14.04 1.54 13.39
CA ALA A 326 -15.07 2.58 13.33
C ALA A 326 -14.67 3.83 12.54
N LEU A 327 -13.37 4.05 12.27
CA LEU A 327 -12.94 5.16 11.41
C LEU A 327 -13.04 4.82 9.92
N MET A 328 -12.86 3.55 9.55
CA MET A 328 -12.99 3.09 8.16
C MET A 328 -14.47 3.04 7.71
N THR A 329 -15.43 2.95 8.63
CA THR A 329 -16.86 2.90 8.29
C THR A 329 -17.38 4.18 7.63
N ARG A 330 -16.67 5.31 7.81
CA ARG A 330 -17.09 6.63 7.32
C ARG A 330 -16.94 6.81 5.81
N ALA A 331 -16.13 5.98 5.16
CA ALA A 331 -16.01 6.06 3.72
C ALA A 331 -17.19 5.37 3.04
N GLY A 332 -17.75 6.04 2.04
CA GLY A 332 -18.81 5.56 1.17
C GLY A 332 -18.71 6.17 -0.21
N VAL A 333 -19.51 5.65 -1.13
CA VAL A 333 -19.57 6.13 -2.53
C VAL A 333 -19.97 7.61 -2.59
N PRO A 334 -20.99 8.10 -1.86
CA PRO A 334 -21.35 9.52 -1.88
C PRO A 334 -20.21 10.43 -1.43
N GLU A 335 -19.51 10.07 -0.35
CA GLU A 335 -18.39 10.84 0.20
C GLU A 335 -17.21 10.88 -0.78
N TYR A 336 -16.91 9.73 -1.41
CA TYR A 336 -15.88 9.61 -2.43
C TYR A 336 -16.17 10.53 -3.63
N LEU A 337 -17.38 10.46 -4.18
CA LEU A 337 -17.77 11.27 -5.35
C LEU A 337 -17.73 12.77 -5.01
N ALA A 338 -18.23 13.15 -3.84
CA ALA A 338 -18.20 14.54 -3.39
C ALA A 338 -16.78 15.08 -3.21
N ALA A 339 -15.86 14.26 -2.67
CA ALA A 339 -14.46 14.65 -2.51
C ALA A 339 -13.75 14.85 -3.85
N ASN A 340 -13.93 13.92 -4.80
CA ASN A 340 -13.32 13.99 -6.13
C ASN A 340 -13.87 15.16 -6.95
N ARG A 341 -15.18 15.42 -6.92
CA ARG A 341 -15.78 16.59 -7.60
C ARG A 341 -15.15 17.90 -7.12
N ARG A 342 -15.08 18.11 -5.80
CA ARG A 342 -14.45 19.31 -5.20
C ARG A 342 -12.96 19.43 -5.54
N ALA A 343 -12.25 18.32 -5.65
CA ALA A 343 -10.84 18.34 -6.00
C ALA A 343 -10.61 18.66 -7.48
N LEU A 344 -11.43 18.08 -8.36
CA LEU A 344 -11.35 18.34 -9.79
C LEU A 344 -11.74 19.77 -10.14
N ASP A 345 -12.76 20.34 -9.48
CA ASP A 345 -13.15 21.74 -9.68
C ASP A 345 -12.02 22.70 -9.26
N ARG A 346 -11.26 22.36 -8.20
CA ARG A 346 -10.06 23.11 -7.80
C ARG A 346 -8.93 22.99 -8.83
N LEU A 347 -8.71 21.81 -9.38
CA LEU A 347 -7.70 21.58 -10.42
C LEU A 347 -8.03 22.39 -11.69
N ALA A 348 -9.30 22.38 -12.09
CA ALA A 348 -9.77 23.12 -13.27
C ALA A 348 -9.74 24.64 -13.09
N GLY A 349 -9.93 25.15 -11.86
CA GLY A 349 -9.81 26.58 -11.56
C GLY A 349 -8.37 27.08 -11.34
N SER A 350 -7.39 26.17 -11.32
CA SER A 350 -5.96 26.49 -11.18
C SER A 350 -5.16 26.41 -12.49
N ALA A 351 -5.81 25.97 -13.57
CA ALA A 351 -5.32 26.00 -14.95
C ALA A 351 -5.86 27.26 -15.65
#